data_AF-A0A9D7PKL6-F1
#
_entry.id   AF-A0A9D7PKL6-F1
#
_cell.length_a   1.000
_cell.length_b   1.000
_cell.length_c   1.000
_cell.angle_alpha   90.00
_cell.angle_beta   90.00
_cell.angle_gamma   90.00
#
_symmetry.space_group_name_H-M   'P 1'
#
loop_
_entity.id
_entity.type
_entity.pdbx_description
1 polymer ?
#
loop_
_entity_poly.entity_id
_entity_poly.type
_entity_poly.pdbx_seq_one_letter_code
_entity_poly.pdbx_strand_id
1 'polypeptide(L)'
;MLLTKYAADGWPEVGSLGANDYFYFTLTPSSNYWINLSSFVYTSQSSSGPTNFAVRSSLDGFTSNLGSPSATGGNIALGGPDFTHITTPITFRIYGWSGGGGNFAINDFTFNGSVALPIQLINFNVIQDQNPIISWATLSESDNSHFILERSREGEDFIKINTIQEKAPPMPKTNMLILM
;
A
#
# COMPACT_ATOMS: atom_id res chain seq x y z
N MET A 1 0.42 29.43 -9.38
CA MET A 1 -0.14 28.25 -8.71
C MET A 1 -0.53 27.26 -9.81
N LEU A 2 0.34 26.30 -10.12
CA LEU A 2 0.06 25.32 -11.17
C LEU A 2 -0.88 24.27 -10.56
N LEU A 3 -2.16 24.34 -10.92
CA LEU A 3 -3.14 23.31 -10.58
C LEU A 3 -3.03 22.20 -11.63
N THR A 4 -2.18 21.20 -11.39
CA THR A 4 -2.07 20.02 -12.26
C THR A 4 -3.25 19.08 -12.01
N LYS A 5 -4.36 19.33 -12.71
CA LYS A 5 -5.49 18.39 -12.79
C LYS A 5 -5.26 17.39 -13.93
N TYR A 6 -5.76 16.18 -13.77
CA TYR A 6 -5.75 15.15 -14.82
C TYR A 6 -7.15 15.09 -15.43
N ALA A 7 -7.32 15.64 -16.63
CA ALA A 7 -8.63 15.79 -17.28
C ALA A 7 -8.75 14.86 -18.49
N ALA A 8 -9.95 14.33 -18.71
CA ALA A 8 -10.32 13.55 -19.89
C ALA A 8 -11.78 13.83 -20.29
N ASP A 9 -12.06 13.68 -21.57
CA ASP A 9 -13.38 13.77 -22.20
C ASP A 9 -13.58 12.54 -23.10
N GLY A 10 -14.66 12.53 -23.90
CA GLY A 10 -14.94 11.42 -24.83
C GLY A 10 -15.41 10.13 -24.15
N TRP A 11 -15.96 10.24 -22.94
CA TRP A 11 -16.47 9.09 -22.19
C TRP A 11 -17.64 8.41 -22.89
N PRO A 12 -17.82 7.08 -22.70
CA PRO A 12 -18.94 6.34 -23.30
C PRO A 12 -20.28 7.02 -23.06
N GLU A 13 -21.06 7.24 -24.13
CA GLU A 13 -22.26 8.08 -24.07
C GLU A 13 -23.41 7.45 -23.29
N VAL A 14 -23.60 6.14 -23.44
CA VAL A 14 -24.65 5.36 -22.78
C VAL A 14 -24.17 3.92 -22.66
N GLY A 15 -24.62 3.20 -21.63
CA GLY A 15 -24.42 1.76 -21.52
C GLY A 15 -23.51 1.35 -20.37
N SER A 16 -22.56 0.44 -20.63
CA SER A 16 -21.67 -0.15 -19.65
C SER A 16 -20.31 0.54 -19.60
N LEU A 17 -19.52 0.19 -18.58
CA LEU A 17 -18.11 0.56 -18.46
C LEU A 17 -17.33 0.26 -19.75
N GLY A 18 -16.64 1.27 -20.28
CA GLY A 18 -15.71 1.12 -21.40
C GLY A 18 -14.37 0.58 -20.91
N ALA A 19 -13.89 -0.54 -21.49
CA ALA A 19 -12.69 -1.21 -21.00
C ALA A 19 -11.40 -0.37 -21.11
N ASN A 20 -11.40 0.67 -21.94
CA ASN A 20 -10.26 1.54 -22.22
C ASN A 20 -10.44 2.98 -21.72
N ASP A 21 -11.58 3.31 -21.09
CA ASP A 21 -11.93 4.66 -20.67
C ASP A 21 -11.74 4.82 -19.16
N TYR A 22 -10.51 5.13 -18.76
CA TYR A 22 -10.12 5.21 -17.36
C TYR A 22 -8.92 6.12 -17.09
N PHE A 23 -8.81 6.61 -15.86
CA PHE A 23 -7.52 7.00 -15.27
C PHE A 23 -6.88 5.80 -14.62
N TYR A 24 -5.55 5.73 -14.61
CA TYR A 24 -4.83 4.66 -13.92
C TYR A 24 -3.69 5.17 -13.07
N PHE A 25 -3.44 4.44 -11.98
CA PHE A 25 -2.34 4.68 -11.05
C PHE A 25 -1.66 3.36 -10.77
N THR A 26 -0.34 3.29 -10.91
CA THR A 26 0.43 2.09 -10.59
C THR A 26 1.31 2.37 -9.39
N LEU A 27 1.13 1.59 -8.33
CA LEU A 27 2.01 1.59 -7.17
C LEU A 27 3.01 0.46 -7.36
N THR A 28 4.29 0.81 -7.43
CA THR A 28 5.39 -0.14 -7.52
C THR A 28 6.12 -0.15 -6.18
N PRO A 29 6.02 -1.22 -5.38
CA PRO A 29 6.87 -1.38 -4.22
C PRO A 29 8.35 -1.32 -4.64
N SER A 30 9.18 -0.59 -3.88
CA SER A 30 10.63 -0.67 -4.04
C SER A 30 11.10 -2.10 -3.77
N SER A 31 12.22 -2.51 -4.37
CA SER A 31 12.78 -3.85 -4.19
C SER A 31 12.87 -4.21 -2.71
N ASN A 32 12.34 -5.38 -2.36
CA ASN A 32 12.25 -5.94 -1.01
C ASN A 32 11.20 -5.28 -0.08
N TYR A 33 10.61 -4.13 -0.41
CA TYR A 33 9.53 -3.55 0.41
C TYR A 33 8.18 -4.16 0.01
N TRP A 34 7.20 -4.13 0.93
CA TRP A 34 5.81 -4.39 0.59
C TRP A 34 4.88 -3.28 1.07
N ILE A 35 3.81 -3.08 0.30
CA ILE A 35 2.77 -2.10 0.58
C ILE A 35 1.60 -2.81 1.28
N ASN A 36 1.07 -2.20 2.33
CA ASN A 36 -0.24 -2.53 2.89
C ASN A 36 -1.13 -1.31 2.73
N LEU A 37 -2.22 -1.44 1.96
CA LEU A 37 -3.14 -0.33 1.73
C LEU A 37 -4.27 -0.34 2.76
N SER A 38 -4.85 0.83 2.98
CA SER A 38 -6.04 1.01 3.81
C SER A 38 -7.17 1.69 3.03
N SER A 39 -6.84 2.71 2.24
CA SER A 39 -7.80 3.33 1.33
C SER A 39 -7.16 4.05 0.16
N PHE A 40 -7.97 4.24 -0.89
CA PHE A 40 -7.68 5.15 -1.97
C PHE A 40 -8.72 6.27 -1.99
N VAL A 41 -8.25 7.51 -1.84
CA VAL A 41 -9.10 8.71 -1.80
C VAL A 41 -8.75 9.58 -3.00
N TYR A 42 -9.75 10.12 -3.67
CA TYR A 42 -9.53 11.13 -4.69
C TYR A 42 -10.67 12.15 -4.72
N THR A 43 -10.36 13.34 -5.22
CA THR A 43 -11.34 14.39 -5.49
C THR A 43 -11.39 14.67 -6.98
N SER A 44 -12.56 15.02 -7.48
CA SER A 44 -12.75 15.29 -8.90
C SER A 44 -13.77 16.39 -9.16
N GLN A 45 -13.79 16.85 -10.40
CA GLN A 45 -14.79 17.76 -10.94
C GLN A 45 -15.28 17.23 -12.29
N SER A 46 -16.54 17.50 -12.60
CA SER A 46 -17.18 17.07 -13.84
C SER A 46 -18.00 18.23 -14.41
N SER A 47 -17.95 18.38 -15.73
CA SER A 47 -18.81 19.29 -16.48
C SER A 47 -19.50 18.50 -17.59
N SER A 48 -20.73 18.07 -17.31
CA SER A 48 -21.50 17.14 -18.15
C SER A 48 -20.78 15.81 -18.44
N GLY A 49 -19.77 15.44 -17.66
CA GLY A 49 -19.01 14.20 -17.83
C GLY A 49 -19.74 12.95 -17.33
N PRO A 50 -19.02 11.84 -17.07
CA PRO A 50 -19.59 10.60 -16.58
C PRO A 50 -20.47 10.78 -15.36
N THR A 51 -21.54 10.00 -15.34
CA THR A 51 -22.50 9.93 -14.22
C THR A 51 -22.36 8.64 -13.42
N ASN A 52 -21.67 7.65 -13.96
CA ASN A 52 -21.40 6.38 -13.32
C ASN A 52 -19.89 6.12 -13.26
N PHE A 53 -19.45 5.49 -12.17
CA PHE A 53 -18.03 5.24 -11.91
C PHE A 53 -17.81 3.85 -11.30
N ALA A 54 -16.62 3.32 -11.54
CA ALA A 54 -16.13 2.13 -10.87
C ALA A 54 -14.62 2.24 -10.66
N VAL A 55 -14.14 1.81 -9.50
CA VAL A 55 -12.72 1.62 -9.24
C VAL A 55 -12.41 0.14 -9.26
N ARG A 56 -11.36 -0.27 -9.98
CA ARG A 56 -10.89 -1.66 -10.05
C ARG A 56 -9.39 -1.74 -9.87
N SER A 57 -8.86 -2.92 -9.53
CA SER A 57 -7.42 -3.17 -9.45
C SER A 57 -6.97 -4.23 -10.44
N SER A 58 -5.65 -4.30 -10.65
CA SER A 58 -5.01 -5.36 -11.44
C SER A 58 -4.99 -6.72 -10.75
N LEU A 59 -5.38 -6.81 -9.47
CA LEU A 59 -5.33 -8.03 -8.67
C LEU A 59 -6.15 -9.17 -9.31
N ASP A 60 -7.28 -8.82 -9.90
CA ASP A 60 -8.19 -9.76 -10.56
C ASP A 60 -8.30 -9.49 -12.07
N GLY A 61 -7.32 -8.81 -12.65
CA GLY A 61 -7.38 -8.42 -14.06
C GLY A 61 -8.45 -7.37 -14.38
N PHE A 62 -8.83 -6.53 -13.40
CA PHE A 62 -9.83 -5.48 -13.52
C PHE A 62 -11.27 -5.98 -13.75
N THR A 63 -11.65 -7.08 -13.10
CA THR A 63 -13.00 -7.67 -13.27
C THR A 63 -14.02 -7.16 -12.24
N SER A 64 -13.62 -7.05 -10.98
CA SER A 64 -14.50 -6.70 -9.86
C SER A 64 -14.39 -5.23 -9.50
N ASN A 65 -15.52 -4.63 -9.13
CA ASN A 65 -15.56 -3.26 -8.62
C ASN A 65 -15.13 -3.26 -7.14
N LEU A 66 -14.10 -2.49 -6.81
CA LEU A 66 -13.69 -2.17 -5.44
C LEU A 66 -14.59 -1.09 -4.82
N GLY A 67 -15.21 -0.27 -5.66
CA GLY A 67 -16.21 0.71 -5.26
C GLY A 67 -16.76 1.47 -6.46
N SER A 68 -17.84 2.21 -6.22
CA SER A 68 -18.55 3.02 -7.22
C SER A 68 -18.67 4.46 -6.73
N PRO A 69 -17.61 5.28 -6.85
CA PRO A 69 -17.59 6.66 -6.35
C PRO A 69 -18.50 7.59 -7.19
N SER A 70 -18.54 8.88 -6.84
CA SER A 70 -19.33 9.88 -7.57
C SER A 70 -18.46 10.76 -8.47
N ALA A 71 -19.10 11.65 -9.23
CA ALA A 71 -18.43 12.64 -10.06
C ALA A 71 -17.57 13.66 -9.28
N THR A 72 -17.75 13.76 -7.96
CA THR A 72 -16.94 14.63 -7.08
C THR A 72 -15.78 13.90 -6.41
N GLY A 73 -15.70 12.58 -6.55
CA GLY A 73 -14.68 11.74 -5.96
C GLY A 73 -15.23 10.74 -4.97
N GLY A 74 -14.34 10.15 -4.16
CA GLY A 74 -14.73 9.17 -3.17
C GLY A 74 -13.58 8.59 -2.37
N ASN A 75 -13.94 7.72 -1.43
CA ASN A 75 -13.03 6.94 -0.60
C ASN A 75 -13.29 5.45 -0.87
N ILE A 76 -12.31 4.76 -1.42
CA ILE A 76 -12.35 3.33 -1.72
C ILE A 76 -11.63 2.60 -0.59
N ALA A 77 -12.34 1.72 0.11
CA ALA A 77 -11.76 0.90 1.17
C ALA A 77 -10.84 -0.17 0.56
N LEU A 78 -9.61 -0.23 1.05
CA LEU A 78 -8.57 -1.17 0.62
C LEU A 78 -7.96 -1.91 1.82
N GLY A 79 -8.63 -1.96 2.97
CA GLY A 79 -8.12 -2.63 4.18
C GLY A 79 -8.30 -4.15 4.22
N GLY A 80 -8.75 -4.77 3.13
CA GLY A 80 -8.94 -6.22 3.02
C GLY A 80 -7.61 -6.97 2.85
N PRO A 81 -7.59 -8.30 3.10
CA PRO A 81 -6.37 -9.12 3.02
C PRO A 81 -5.69 -9.05 1.65
N ASP A 82 -6.49 -8.93 0.60
CA ASP A 82 -6.09 -8.78 -0.80
C ASP A 82 -5.19 -7.57 -1.10
N PHE A 83 -5.19 -6.58 -0.19
CA PHE A 83 -4.42 -5.34 -0.34
C PHE A 83 -3.36 -5.18 0.74
N THR A 84 -2.97 -6.30 1.35
CA THR A 84 -1.82 -6.41 2.26
C THR A 84 -0.68 -7.17 1.59
N HIS A 85 0.55 -6.96 2.07
CA HIS A 85 1.74 -7.65 1.58
C HIS A 85 1.96 -7.59 0.05
N ILE A 86 1.71 -6.44 -0.55
CA ILE A 86 1.86 -6.22 -1.99
C ILE A 86 3.35 -6.04 -2.31
N THR A 87 3.97 -7.05 -2.93
CA THR A 87 5.39 -7.09 -3.30
C THR A 87 5.66 -6.85 -4.79
N THR A 88 4.61 -6.85 -5.62
CA THR A 88 4.68 -6.59 -7.07
C THR A 88 3.88 -5.34 -7.42
N PRO A 89 4.12 -4.70 -8.59
CA PRO A 89 3.31 -3.56 -9.02
C PRO A 89 1.82 -3.88 -9.01
N ILE A 90 1.02 -2.98 -8.45
CA ILE A 90 -0.44 -3.03 -8.47
C ILE A 90 -0.99 -1.77 -9.14
N THR A 91 -1.92 -1.95 -10.07
CA THR A 91 -2.55 -0.84 -10.79
C THR A 91 -4.00 -0.69 -10.37
N PHE A 92 -4.43 0.53 -10.09
CA PHE A 92 -5.81 0.91 -9.88
C PHE A 92 -6.32 1.70 -11.07
N ARG A 93 -7.55 1.45 -11.49
CA ARG A 93 -8.22 2.17 -12.58
C ARG A 93 -9.52 2.78 -12.09
N ILE A 94 -9.76 4.05 -12.45
CA ILE A 94 -11.03 4.75 -12.24
C ILE A 94 -11.70 4.86 -13.60
N TYR A 95 -12.80 4.14 -13.77
CA TYR A 95 -13.63 4.16 -14.96
C TYR A 95 -14.77 5.16 -14.81
N GLY A 96 -15.20 5.74 -15.93
CA GLY A 96 -16.39 6.57 -16.03
C GLY A 96 -17.22 6.20 -17.28
N TRP A 97 -18.54 6.27 -17.20
CA TRP A 97 -19.42 6.10 -18.36
C TRP A 97 -20.75 6.85 -18.22
N SER A 98 -21.55 6.84 -19.29
CA SER A 98 -22.79 7.60 -19.46
C SER A 98 -22.57 9.11 -19.36
N GLY A 99 -21.58 9.61 -20.13
CA GLY A 99 -21.11 11.01 -20.07
C GLY A 99 -21.25 11.80 -21.37
N GLY A 100 -21.59 11.18 -22.50
CA GLY A 100 -22.06 11.86 -23.72
C GLY A 100 -21.10 12.86 -24.39
N GLY A 101 -19.83 12.94 -23.96
CA GLY A 101 -18.84 13.93 -24.43
C GLY A 101 -18.45 15.03 -23.44
N GLY A 102 -18.99 15.08 -22.22
CA GLY A 102 -18.53 16.05 -21.20
C GLY A 102 -17.18 15.70 -20.56
N ASN A 103 -16.64 16.64 -19.78
CA ASN A 103 -15.32 16.52 -19.18
C ASN A 103 -15.39 15.99 -17.75
N PHE A 104 -14.41 15.19 -17.36
CA PHE A 104 -14.14 14.83 -15.98
C PHE A 104 -12.65 14.94 -15.68
N ALA A 105 -12.33 15.47 -14.51
CA ALA A 105 -10.96 15.67 -14.08
C ALA A 105 -10.74 15.27 -12.63
N ILE A 106 -9.65 14.53 -12.38
CA ILE A 106 -9.14 14.25 -11.03
C ILE A 106 -8.32 15.46 -10.59
N ASN A 107 -8.68 16.03 -9.46
CA ASN A 107 -8.01 17.20 -8.89
C ASN A 107 -6.86 16.77 -7.98
N ASP A 108 -7.09 15.77 -7.14
CA ASP A 108 -6.10 15.26 -6.19
C ASP A 108 -6.40 13.80 -5.84
N PHE A 109 -5.38 13.06 -5.41
CA PHE A 109 -5.49 11.67 -5.03
C PHE A 109 -4.46 11.26 -3.97
N THR A 110 -4.85 10.32 -3.11
CA THR A 110 -4.02 9.79 -2.02
C THR A 110 -4.28 8.30 -1.85
N PHE A 111 -3.21 7.51 -1.79
CA PHE A 111 -3.24 6.14 -1.28
C PHE A 111 -2.78 6.14 0.18
N ASN A 112 -3.66 5.74 1.08
CA ASN A 112 -3.36 5.58 2.49
C ASN A 112 -2.96 4.13 2.77
N GLY A 113 -1.98 3.96 3.66
CA GLY A 113 -1.44 2.65 3.98
C GLY A 113 -0.13 2.76 4.76
N SER A 114 0.58 1.63 4.82
CA SER A 114 1.95 1.55 5.32
C SER A 114 2.83 0.84 4.31
N VAL A 115 4.12 1.18 4.34
CA VAL A 115 5.15 0.38 3.69
C VAL A 115 5.92 -0.31 4.79
N ALA A 116 6.01 -1.64 4.73
CA ALA A 116 6.81 -2.39 5.70
C ALA A 116 8.18 -2.71 5.11
N LEU A 117 9.17 -2.71 6.00
CA LEU A 117 10.56 -2.89 5.67
C LEU A 117 10.89 -4.38 5.53
N PRO A 118 11.68 -4.77 4.52
CA PRO A 118 12.31 -6.08 4.49
C PRO A 118 13.44 -6.14 5.52
N ILE A 119 13.20 -6.84 6.62
CA ILE A 119 14.30 -7.36 7.43
C ILE A 119 14.49 -8.82 7.00
N GLN A 120 15.61 -9.10 6.33
CA GLN A 120 16.01 -10.47 6.01
C GLN A 120 17.18 -10.87 6.91
N LEU A 121 17.07 -11.99 7.63
CA LEU A 121 18.16 -12.55 8.43
C LEU A 121 18.98 -13.52 7.58
N ILE A 122 20.30 -13.37 7.59
CA ILE A 122 21.26 -14.38 7.10
C ILE A 122 21.33 -15.53 8.10
N ASN A 123 21.42 -15.20 9.38
CA ASN A 123 21.45 -16.18 10.47
C ASN A 123 20.87 -15.59 11.75
N PHE A 124 20.43 -16.47 12.63
CA PHE A 124 20.06 -16.16 13.98
C PHE A 124 20.44 -17.36 14.85
N ASN A 125 21.46 -17.17 15.69
CA ASN A 125 22.10 -18.20 16.48
C ASN A 125 22.06 -17.86 17.95
N VAL A 126 21.74 -18.86 18.76
CA VAL A 126 21.73 -18.78 20.22
C VAL A 126 22.66 -19.86 20.76
N ILE A 127 23.68 -19.43 21.49
CA ILE A 127 24.52 -20.34 22.27
C ILE A 127 23.96 -20.33 23.69
N GLN A 128 23.33 -21.44 24.08
CA GLN A 128 22.80 -21.61 25.42
C GLN A 128 23.95 -21.94 26.40
N ASP A 129 24.16 -21.06 27.35
CA ASP A 129 25.02 -21.24 28.52
C ASP A 129 24.41 -20.45 29.69
N GLN A 130 25.06 -20.41 30.86
CA GLN A 130 24.63 -19.58 31.99
C GLN A 130 24.45 -18.10 31.60
N ASN A 131 25.19 -17.63 30.60
CA ASN A 131 24.99 -16.35 29.93
C ASN A 131 24.77 -16.59 28.43
N PRO A 132 23.50 -16.65 27.96
CA PRO A 132 23.21 -16.93 26.56
C PRO A 132 23.83 -15.88 25.64
N ILE A 133 24.51 -16.34 24.59
CA ILE A 133 25.03 -15.47 23.53
C ILE A 133 24.07 -15.55 22.35
N ILE A 134 23.52 -14.40 21.97
CA ILE A 134 22.66 -14.28 20.80
C ILE A 134 23.44 -13.53 19.74
N SER A 135 23.52 -14.10 18.55
CA SER A 135 24.19 -13.51 17.39
C SER A 135 23.30 -13.65 16.17
N TRP A 136 23.22 -12.60 15.37
CA TRP A 136 22.50 -12.62 14.10
C TRP A 136 23.25 -11.78 13.09
N ALA A 137 22.92 -11.99 11.84
CA ALA A 137 23.35 -11.15 10.73
C ALA A 137 22.17 -10.99 9.80
N THR A 138 22.06 -9.83 9.18
CA THR A 138 21.02 -9.51 8.20
C THR A 138 21.57 -9.45 6.80
N LEU A 139 20.73 -9.85 5.84
CA LEU A 139 20.99 -9.79 4.41
C LEU A 139 20.61 -8.40 3.88
N SER A 140 19.57 -7.81 4.46
CA SER A 140 19.18 -6.42 4.25
C SER A 140 18.59 -5.82 5.52
N GLU A 141 19.09 -4.64 5.87
CA GLU A 141 18.53 -3.68 6.83
C GLU A 141 18.48 -2.34 6.11
N SER A 142 17.32 -1.97 5.56
CA SER A 142 17.10 -0.65 4.99
C SER A 142 16.00 0.06 5.78
N ASP A 143 16.27 1.31 6.17
CA ASP A 143 15.40 2.15 6.99
C ASP A 143 14.99 1.54 8.35
N ASN A 144 15.74 0.57 8.88
CA ASN A 144 15.51 0.05 10.23
C ASN A 144 16.09 1.01 11.28
N SER A 145 15.36 1.22 12.38
CA SER A 145 15.81 2.12 13.46
C SER A 145 16.51 1.39 14.60
N HIS A 146 16.01 0.21 14.96
CA HIS A 146 16.54 -0.62 16.04
C HIS A 146 15.97 -2.03 15.97
N PHE A 147 16.62 -2.95 16.67
CA PHE A 147 16.04 -4.23 17.04
C PHE A 147 15.57 -4.19 18.49
N ILE A 148 14.42 -4.81 18.75
CA ILE A 148 14.00 -5.15 20.11
C ILE A 148 14.33 -6.61 20.32
N LEU A 149 15.11 -6.90 21.36
CA LEU A 149 15.36 -8.27 21.80
C LEU A 149 14.39 -8.59 22.93
N GLU A 150 13.58 -9.62 22.73
CA GLU A 150 12.60 -10.09 23.70
C GLU A 150 12.82 -11.58 24.00
N ARG A 151 12.34 -12.03 25.16
CA ARG A 151 12.37 -13.44 25.57
C ARG A 151 11.05 -13.81 26.23
N SER A 152 10.52 -14.96 25.84
CA SER A 152 9.45 -15.66 26.56
C SER A 152 9.98 -16.97 27.14
N ARG A 153 9.26 -17.57 28.09
CA ARG A 153 9.46 -18.98 28.50
C ARG A 153 8.48 -19.93 27.81
N GLU A 154 7.40 -19.38 27.26
CA GLU A 154 6.22 -20.13 26.83
C GLU A 154 5.68 -19.68 25.46
N GLY A 155 6.33 -18.70 24.82
CA GLY A 155 5.98 -18.23 23.49
C GLY A 155 4.78 -17.27 23.44
N GLU A 156 4.20 -16.90 24.58
CA GLU A 156 3.02 -16.02 24.66
C GLU A 156 3.39 -14.67 25.32
N ASP A 157 3.92 -14.70 26.55
CA ASP A 157 4.34 -13.49 27.27
C ASP A 157 5.81 -13.17 27.01
N PHE A 158 6.08 -12.07 26.33
CA PHE A 158 7.42 -11.62 25.97
C PHE A 158 7.91 -10.51 26.90
N ILE A 159 9.11 -10.69 27.47
CA ILE A 159 9.80 -9.67 28.25
C ILE A 159 10.91 -9.07 27.39
N LYS A 160 10.87 -7.76 27.21
CA LYS A 160 11.95 -7.00 26.56
C LYS A 160 13.25 -7.13 27.36
N ILE A 161 14.30 -7.65 26.71
CA ILE A 161 15.67 -7.73 27.23
C ILE A 161 16.44 -6.46 26.85
N ASN A 162 16.38 -6.06 25.58
CA ASN A 162 17.21 -4.95 25.09
C ASN A 162 16.62 -4.24 23.86
N THR A 163 17.14 -3.04 23.57
CA THR A 163 16.97 -2.32 22.31
C THR A 163 18.35 -2.11 21.71
N ILE A 164 18.65 -2.78 20.60
CA ILE A 164 19.90 -2.61 19.85
C ILE A 164 19.67 -1.53 18.80
N GLN A 165 20.32 -0.38 18.93
CA GLN A 165 20.29 0.66 17.90
C GLN A 165 21.06 0.18 16.65
N GLU A 166 20.49 0.47 15.49
CA GLU A 166 21.19 0.32 14.22
C GLU A 166 22.40 1.27 14.15
N LYS A 167 23.43 0.89 13.38
CA LYS A 167 24.64 1.72 13.19
C LYS A 167 24.45 2.78 12.08
N ALA A 168 23.34 2.72 11.33
CA ALA A 168 22.97 3.69 10.30
C ALA A 168 22.06 4.81 10.84
N PRO A 169 22.01 6.01 10.22
CA PRO A 169 21.28 7.15 10.76
C PRO A 169 19.76 6.90 10.79
N PRO A 170 19.03 7.52 11.73
CA PRO A 170 17.71 7.08 12.15
C PRO A 170 16.62 7.44 11.13
N MET A 171 15.65 6.54 10.89
CA MET A 171 14.22 6.79 10.62
C MET A 171 13.46 5.43 10.49
N PRO A 172 12.11 5.41 10.34
CA PRO A 172 11.11 5.06 11.34
C PRO A 172 11.02 3.57 11.82
N LYS A 173 10.18 3.33 12.84
CA LYS A 173 10.18 2.19 13.79
C LYS A 173 9.69 0.84 13.21
N THR A 174 10.34 -0.26 13.57
CA THR A 174 9.82 -1.65 13.46
C THR A 174 10.21 -2.46 14.70
N ASN A 175 9.29 -3.29 15.21
CA ASN A 175 9.55 -4.27 16.27
C ASN A 175 9.93 -5.60 15.62
N MET A 176 11.02 -6.23 16.04
CA MET A 176 11.36 -7.60 15.64
C MET A 176 10.99 -8.54 16.79
N LEU A 177 10.01 -9.43 16.55
CA LEU A 177 9.59 -10.47 17.48
C LEU A 177 10.50 -11.69 17.31
N ILE A 178 11.13 -12.17 18.37
CA ILE A 178 11.85 -13.45 18.38
C ILE A 178 11.10 -14.40 19.30
N LEU A 179 10.50 -15.45 18.71
CA LEU A 179 9.96 -16.60 19.42
C LEU A 179 11.14 -17.52 19.82
N MET A 180 11.30 -17.74 21.12
CA MET A 180 12.05 -18.88 21.69
C MET A 180 11.17 -19.56 22.72
#